data_AF-A0A3N9PBU1-F1
#
_entry.id   AF-A0A3N9PBU1-F1
#
_cell.length_a   1.000
_cell.length_b   1.000
_cell.length_c   1.000
_cell.angle_alpha   90.00
_cell.angle_beta   90.00
_cell.angle_gamma   90.00
#
_symmetry.space_group_name_H-M   'P 1'
#
loop_
_entity.id
_entity.type
_entity.pdbx_description
1 polymer ?
#
loop_
_entity_poly.entity_id
_entity_poly.type
_entity_poly.pdbx_seq_one_letter_code
_entity_poly.pdbx_strand_id
1 'polypeptide(L)'
;MDIQQRAQDDIIILQLSGNIISGPDASKVNDKLHELSEKGDTRIVADLSKVSWMNSSGLGILISALTTLRNAGGELKVAAATEKIRNLLTITKLTNVIKLYDTVDEAIADF
;
A
#
# COMPACT_ATOMS: atom_id res chain seq x y z
N MET A 1 -11.19 9.07 2.14
CA MET A 1 -10.35 8.30 1.19
C MET A 1 -11.21 7.24 0.57
N ASP A 2 -11.08 7.06 -0.74
CA ASP A 2 -11.76 6.02 -1.50
C ASP A 2 -10.80 4.86 -1.76
N ILE A 3 -11.31 3.62 -1.65
CA ILE A 3 -10.53 2.39 -1.83
C ILE A 3 -11.27 1.54 -2.85
N GLN A 4 -10.64 1.31 -3.99
CA GLN A 4 -11.14 0.37 -4.99
C GLN A 4 -10.31 -0.91 -4.92
N GLN A 5 -11.01 -2.03 -4.77
CA GLN A 5 -10.41 -3.35 -4.74
C GLN A 5 -10.70 -4.06 -6.06
N ARG A 6 -9.68 -4.68 -6.65
CA ARG A 6 -9.83 -5.67 -7.71
C ARG A 6 -8.89 -6.84 -7.47
N ALA A 7 -9.25 -8.02 -7.96
CA ALA A 7 -8.41 -9.20 -7.92
C ALA A 7 -7.87 -9.50 -9.32
N GLN A 8 -6.62 -9.93 -9.39
CA GLN A 8 -6.02 -10.52 -10.57
C GLN A 8 -5.27 -11.77 -10.13
N ASP A 9 -5.74 -12.93 -10.57
CA ASP A 9 -5.29 -14.24 -10.06
C ASP A 9 -5.42 -14.30 -8.53
N ASP A 10 -4.31 -14.54 -7.82
CA ASP A 10 -4.23 -14.57 -6.36
C ASP A 10 -3.69 -13.27 -5.75
N ILE A 11 -3.64 -12.18 -6.53
CA ILE A 11 -3.14 -10.87 -6.11
C ILE A 11 -4.31 -9.90 -5.96
N ILE A 12 -4.39 -9.26 -4.79
CA ILE A 12 -5.34 -8.17 -4.54
C ILE A 12 -4.69 -6.84 -4.86
N ILE A 13 -5.35 -6.03 -5.68
CA ILE A 13 -4.92 -4.68 -6.03
C ILE A 13 -5.86 -3.69 -5.35
N LEU A 14 -5.30 -2.83 -4.50
CA LEU A 14 -5.99 -1.76 -3.80
C LEU A 14 -5.57 -0.42 -4.39
N GLN A 15 -6.43 0.20 -5.19
CA GLN A 15 -6.24 1.58 -5.64
C GLN A 15 -6.74 2.54 -4.56
N LEU A 16 -5.82 3.35 -4.04
CA LEU A 16 -6.09 4.32 -2.99
C LEU A 16 -6.23 5.71 -3.61
N SER A 17 -7.34 6.40 -3.33
CA SER A 17 -7.62 7.73 -3.87
C SER A 17 -7.82 8.78 -2.77
N GLY A 18 -7.09 9.89 -2.87
CA GLY A 18 -7.16 11.02 -1.95
C GLY A 18 -5.88 11.25 -1.14
N ASN A 19 -6.02 11.56 0.15
CA ASN A 19 -4.90 11.92 1.03
C ASN A 19 -4.79 10.92 2.20
N ILE A 20 -3.58 10.44 2.48
CA ILE A 20 -3.28 9.51 3.59
C ILE A 20 -2.57 10.28 4.72
N ILE A 21 -3.35 10.98 5.54
CA ILE A 21 -2.81 11.94 6.54
C ILE A 21 -3.09 11.48 7.97
N SER A 22 -4.33 11.41 8.40
CA SER A 22 -4.70 10.94 9.75
C SER A 22 -6.22 10.85 9.84
N GLY A 23 -6.71 10.33 10.97
CA GLY A 23 -8.13 10.24 11.23
C GLY A 23 -8.81 9.07 10.49
N PRO A 24 -10.15 9.11 10.37
CA PRO A 24 -10.95 7.96 9.94
C PRO A 24 -10.54 7.39 8.57
N ASP A 25 -10.10 8.27 7.68
CA ASP A 25 -9.66 7.88 6.34
C ASP A 25 -8.40 7.03 6.33
N ALA A 26 -7.47 7.33 7.24
CA ALA A 26 -6.23 6.61 7.38
C ALA A 26 -6.48 5.23 8.04
N SER A 27 -7.39 5.17 9.02
CA SER A 27 -7.84 3.92 9.64
C SER A 27 -8.46 2.96 8.62
N LYS A 28 -9.29 3.45 7.69
CA LYS A 28 -9.93 2.61 6.65
C LYS A 28 -8.93 1.79 5.83
N VAL A 29 -7.77 2.36 5.50
CA VAL A 29 -6.73 1.64 4.75
C VAL A 29 -6.13 0.52 5.60
N ASN A 30 -5.85 0.80 6.87
CA ASN A 30 -5.30 -0.17 7.80
C ASN A 30 -6.29 -1.32 8.05
N ASP A 31 -7.55 -0.98 8.34
CA ASP A 31 -8.64 -1.94 8.57
C ASP A 31 -8.82 -2.83 7.34
N LYS A 32 -8.79 -2.25 6.13
CA LYS A 32 -8.94 -3.02 4.89
C LYS A 32 -7.79 -4.02 4.68
N LEU A 33 -6.56 -3.61 4.96
CA LEU A 33 -5.38 -4.48 4.84
C LEU A 33 -5.40 -5.61 5.88
N HIS A 34 -5.87 -5.33 7.10
CA HIS A 34 -6.07 -6.37 8.11
C HIS A 34 -7.17 -7.35 7.72
N GLU A 35 -8.33 -6.85 7.23
CA GLU A 35 -9.44 -7.68 6.75
C GLU A 35 -8.98 -8.66 5.65
N LEU A 36 -8.15 -8.20 4.70
CA LEU A 36 -7.61 -9.04 3.63
C LEU A 36 -6.63 -10.07 4.18
N SER A 37 -5.73 -9.66 5.07
CA SER A 37 -4.79 -10.59 5.72
C SER A 37 -5.51 -11.70 6.50
N GLU A 38 -6.60 -11.37 7.21
CA GLU A 38 -7.41 -12.36 7.96
C GLU A 38 -8.13 -13.35 7.03
N LYS A 39 -8.46 -12.93 5.80
CA LYS A 39 -9.04 -13.78 4.76
C LYS A 39 -8.03 -14.68 4.06
N GLY A 40 -6.73 -14.50 4.34
CA GLY A 40 -5.65 -15.21 3.66
C GLY A 40 -5.20 -14.55 2.36
N ASP A 41 -5.72 -13.37 2.02
CA ASP A 41 -5.28 -12.58 0.87
C ASP A 41 -3.97 -11.86 1.23
N THR A 42 -2.84 -12.56 1.05
CA THR A 42 -1.54 -12.10 1.55
C THR A 42 -0.61 -11.52 0.47
N ARG A 43 -1.00 -11.57 -0.81
CA ARG A 43 -0.31 -10.91 -1.93
C ARG A 43 -1.07 -9.63 -2.32
N ILE A 44 -0.58 -8.46 -1.89
CA ILE A 44 -1.30 -7.20 -2.06
C ILE A 44 -0.45 -6.15 -2.78
N VAL A 45 -1.03 -5.49 -3.80
CA VAL A 45 -0.49 -4.27 -4.41
C VAL A 45 -1.30 -3.06 -3.96
N ALA A 46 -0.65 -2.09 -3.33
CA ALA A 46 -1.22 -0.76 -3.10
C ALA A 46 -0.87 0.17 -4.29
N ASP A 47 -1.87 0.49 -5.10
CA ASP A 47 -1.77 1.47 -6.19
C ASP A 47 -2.00 2.89 -5.63
N LEU A 48 -0.93 3.69 -5.64
CA LEU A 48 -0.91 5.06 -5.12
C LEU A 48 -1.06 6.12 -6.22
N SER A 49 -1.45 5.73 -7.45
CA SER A 49 -1.58 6.65 -8.60
C SER A 49 -2.57 7.79 -8.37
N LYS A 50 -3.51 7.63 -7.43
CA LYS A 50 -4.52 8.63 -7.05
C LYS A 50 -4.29 9.22 -5.65
N VAL A 51 -3.11 9.01 -5.06
CA VAL A 51 -2.73 9.59 -3.77
C VAL A 51 -1.93 10.88 -3.96
N SER A 52 -2.52 12.00 -3.52
CA SER A 52 -1.95 13.35 -3.71
C SER A 52 -1.10 13.83 -2.53
N TRP A 53 -1.36 13.29 -1.33
CA TRP A 53 -0.65 13.69 -0.11
C TRP A 53 -0.54 12.52 0.89
N MET A 54 0.60 12.44 1.55
CA MET A 54 0.85 11.55 2.69
C MET A 54 1.72 12.25 3.73
N ASN A 55 1.56 11.90 5.00
CA ASN A 55 2.40 12.38 6.12
C ASN A 55 2.96 11.19 6.93
N SER A 56 3.50 11.46 8.11
CA SER A 56 4.01 10.44 9.03
C SER A 56 3.00 9.34 9.41
N SER A 57 1.73 9.66 9.64
CA SER A 57 0.75 8.62 9.99
C SER A 57 0.40 7.74 8.79
N GLY A 58 0.30 8.32 7.59
CA GLY A 58 0.12 7.53 6.37
C GLY A 58 1.27 6.57 6.08
N LEU A 59 2.51 7.02 6.31
CA LEU A 59 3.68 6.14 6.24
C LEU A 59 3.63 5.04 7.32
N GLY A 60 3.22 5.38 8.55
CA GLY A 60 3.05 4.42 9.63
C GLY A 60 2.03 3.32 9.30
N ILE A 61 0.93 3.67 8.63
CA ILE A 61 -0.08 2.71 8.17
C ILE A 61 0.48 1.76 7.12
N LEU A 62 1.22 2.27 6.13
CA LEU A 62 1.88 1.43 5.13
C LEU A 62 2.85 0.44 5.77
N ILE A 63 3.64 0.89 6.74
CA ILE A 63 4.60 0.04 7.44
C ILE A 63 3.91 -0.98 8.34
N SER A 64 2.83 -0.58 9.02
CA SER A 64 2.01 -1.49 9.82
C SER A 64 1.44 -2.59 8.93
N ALA A 65 0.84 -2.25 7.80
CA ALA A 65 0.25 -3.22 6.88
C ALA A 65 1.29 -4.16 6.25
N LEU A 66 2.44 -3.62 5.82
CA LEU A 66 3.56 -4.43 5.35
C LEU A 66 3.99 -5.45 6.41
N THR A 67 4.08 -5.02 7.67
CA THR A 67 4.46 -5.90 8.79
C THR A 67 3.40 -6.97 9.04
N THR A 68 2.12 -6.61 9.06
CA THR A 68 1.00 -7.55 9.21
C THR A 68 1.03 -8.62 8.13
N LEU A 69 1.16 -8.22 6.86
CA LEU A 69 1.17 -9.15 5.73
C LEU A 69 2.40 -10.07 5.76
N ARG A 70 3.59 -9.53 6.06
CA ARG A 70 4.81 -10.35 6.20
C ARG A 70 4.69 -11.37 7.33
N ASN A 71 4.10 -10.99 8.46
CA ASN A 71 3.85 -11.93 9.56
C ASN A 71 2.86 -13.03 9.18
N ALA A 72 1.94 -12.77 8.25
CA ALA A 72 1.04 -13.75 7.67
C ALA A 72 1.67 -14.56 6.51
N GLY A 73 2.97 -14.42 6.23
CA GLY A 73 3.67 -15.09 5.13
C GLY A 73 3.44 -14.46 3.76
N GLY A 74 2.94 -13.23 3.72
CA GLY A 74 2.65 -12.44 2.53
C GLY A 74 3.63 -11.32 2.24
N GLU A 75 3.24 -10.45 1.31
CA GLU A 75 3.98 -9.25 0.95
C GLU A 75 3.03 -8.13 0.52
N LEU A 76 3.35 -6.91 0.94
CA LEU A 76 2.75 -5.69 0.40
C LEU A 76 3.72 -5.03 -0.57
N LYS A 77 3.29 -4.80 -1.80
CA LYS A 77 4.02 -4.01 -2.79
C LYS A 77 3.32 -2.69 -3.04
N VAL A 78 4.08 -1.66 -3.32
CA VAL A 78 3.55 -0.32 -3.60
C VAL A 78 3.85 0.03 -5.05
N ALA A 79 2.86 0.55 -5.77
CA ALA A 79 2.98 0.88 -7.19
C ALA A 79 2.48 2.29 -7.47
N ALA A 80 2.98 2.86 -8.57
CA ALA A 80 2.47 4.10 -9.17
C ALA A 80 2.39 5.30 -8.21
N ALA A 81 3.28 5.36 -7.21
CA ALA A 81 3.36 6.50 -6.31
C ALA A 81 3.69 7.78 -7.10
N THR A 82 2.99 8.88 -6.79
CA THR A 82 3.33 10.20 -7.35
C THR A 82 4.74 10.61 -6.91
N GLU A 83 5.44 11.43 -7.70
CA GLU A 83 6.82 11.85 -7.43
C GLU A 83 7.01 12.38 -6.00
N LYS A 84 6.04 13.13 -5.50
CA LYS A 84 6.02 13.64 -4.13
C LYS A 84 6.00 12.54 -3.07
N ILE A 85 5.18 11.50 -3.28
CA ILE A 85 5.12 10.35 -2.37
C ILE A 85 6.42 9.53 -2.48
N ARG A 86 6.98 9.38 -3.68
CA ARG A 86 8.30 8.75 -3.87
C ARG A 86 9.37 9.50 -3.11
N ASN A 87 9.45 10.82 -3.26
CA ASN A 87 10.41 11.66 -2.54
C ASN A 87 10.25 11.53 -1.03
N LEU A 88 9.01 11.49 -0.53
CA LEU A 88 8.73 11.24 0.89
C LEU A 88 9.27 9.88 1.34
N LEU A 89 9.02 8.81 0.59
CA LEU A 89 9.52 7.45 0.90
C LEU A 89 11.05 7.40 0.85
N THR A 90 11.68 8.08 -0.11
CA THR A 90 13.15 8.14 -0.26
C THR A 90 13.80 8.89 0.89
N ILE A 91 13.29 10.09 1.24
CA ILE A 91 13.82 10.90 2.36
C ILE A 91 13.70 10.14 3.68
N THR A 92 12.60 9.40 3.86
CA THR A 92 12.36 8.58 5.05
C THR A 92 13.05 7.21 5.00
N LYS A 93 13.80 6.92 3.93
CA LYS A 93 14.51 5.65 3.68
C LYS A 93 13.60 4.41 3.66
N LEU A 94 12.30 4.60 3.48
CA LEU A 94 11.33 3.51 3.44
C LEU A 94 11.38 2.73 2.12
N THR A 95 12.01 3.28 1.08
CA THR A 95 12.33 2.55 -0.16
C THR A 95 13.25 1.35 0.06
N ASN A 96 13.95 1.27 1.19
CA ASN A 96 14.77 0.10 1.56
C ASN A 96 13.94 -1.02 2.21
N VAL A 97 12.69 -0.73 2.59
CA VAL A 97 11.82 -1.63 3.35
C VAL A 97 10.61 -2.03 2.51
N ILE A 98 10.06 -1.07 1.76
CA ILE A 98 8.91 -1.22 0.87
C ILE A 98 9.42 -1.42 -0.55
N LYS A 99 8.93 -2.48 -1.20
CA LYS A 99 9.12 -2.67 -2.64
C LYS A 99 8.22 -1.69 -3.41
N LEU A 100 8.84 -0.72 -4.09
CA LEU A 100 8.17 0.36 -4.80
C LEU A 100 8.41 0.22 -6.32
N TYR A 101 7.33 0.23 -7.10
CA TYR A 101 7.34 0.05 -8.56
C TYR A 101 6.73 1.25 -9.29
N ASP A 102 7.06 1.39 -10.57
CA ASP A 102 6.53 2.47 -11.40
C ASP A 102 5.10 2.18 -11.84
N THR A 103 4.78 0.91 -12.09
CA THR A 103 3.44 0.48 -12.50
C THR A 103 2.89 -0.64 -11.60
N VAL A 104 1.56 -0.82 -11.63
CA VAL A 104 0.90 -1.95 -10.97
C VAL A 104 1.34 -3.27 -11.59
N ASP A 105 1.52 -3.30 -12.91
CA ASP A 105 1.91 -4.50 -13.66
C ASP A 105 3.31 -4.98 -13.27
N GLU A 106 4.27 -4.05 -13.07
CA GLU A 106 5.60 -4.38 -12.54
C GLU A 106 5.54 -4.98 -11.14
N ALA A 107 4.69 -4.42 -10.27
CA ALA A 107 4.52 -4.96 -8.91
C ALA A 107 3.94 -6.37 -8.94
N ILE A 108 2.95 -6.60 -9.81
CA ILE A 108 2.33 -7.92 -10.04
C ILE A 108 3.38 -8.92 -10.54
N ALA A 109 4.17 -8.54 -11.55
CA ALA A 109 5.14 -9.43 -12.19
C ALA A 109 6.29 -9.89 -11.26
N ASP A 110 6.60 -9.15 -10.20
CA ASP A 110 7.65 -9.51 -9.24
C ASP A 110 7.17 -10.45 -8.12
N PHE A 111 5.90 -10.85 -8.05
CA PHE A 111 5.43 -11.76 -6.97
C PHE A 111 5.69 -13.21 -7.33
#